data_AF-A0A8T5JBD5-F1
#
_entry.id   AF-A0A8T5JBD5-F1
#
_cell.length_a   1.000
_cell.length_b   1.000
_cell.length_c   1.000
_cell.angle_alpha   90.00
_cell.angle_beta   90.00
_cell.angle_gamma   90.00
#
_symmetry.space_group_name_H-M   'P 1'
#
loop_
_entity.id
_entity.type
_entity.pdbx_description
1 polymer ?
#
loop_
_entity_poly.entity_id
_entity_poly.type
_entity_poly.pdbx_seq_one_letter_code
_entity_poly.pdbx_strand_id
1 'polypeptide(L)'
;MKRLNLFLILIVLVSSFALVAGAEEDNPTINETLEELSETLEEEGYGFNSSFDGEVMIIEPLKIPARILLGIPLEEDVQIEIFIVLISLWVAIFMLILGVLQLTSFMNEGYVRFLGALVITSLISLTGITLWMVEYLFYLLDFFDWIEKLGSWQIVLGILVGGLVILAVKKLMDRLGLKIEEEQDNSIVRNMNLLGTNAQEMAKQ
;
A
#
# COMPACT_ATOMS: atom_id res chain seq x y z
N MET A 1 11.27 -9.16 -22.91
CA MET A 1 10.68 -8.43 -21.75
C MET A 1 9.46 -9.13 -21.15
N LYS A 2 8.42 -9.52 -21.92
CA LYS A 2 7.23 -10.22 -21.38
C LYS A 2 7.53 -11.46 -20.51
N ARG A 3 8.52 -12.28 -20.92
CA ARG A 3 8.94 -13.47 -20.15
C ARG A 3 9.70 -13.12 -18.86
N LEU A 4 10.40 -11.98 -18.83
CA LEU A 4 11.16 -11.54 -17.65
C LEU A 4 10.20 -11.00 -16.57
N ASN A 5 9.18 -10.21 -16.94
CA ASN A 5 8.20 -9.72 -15.99
C ASN A 5 7.36 -10.86 -15.39
N LEU A 6 6.97 -11.83 -16.23
CA LEU A 6 6.25 -13.01 -15.76
C LEU A 6 7.11 -13.85 -14.82
N PHE A 7 8.41 -13.96 -15.10
CA PHE A 7 9.37 -14.63 -14.23
C PHE A 7 9.60 -13.89 -12.90
N LEU A 8 9.63 -12.55 -12.92
CA LEU A 8 9.75 -11.73 -11.71
C LEU A 8 8.51 -11.81 -10.83
N ILE A 9 7.31 -11.75 -11.43
CA ILE A 9 6.05 -11.94 -10.71
C ILE A 9 5.99 -13.36 -10.13
N LEU A 10 6.39 -14.37 -10.90
CA LEU A 10 6.46 -15.76 -10.43
C LEU A 10 7.45 -15.90 -9.28
N ILE A 11 8.63 -15.27 -9.35
CA ILE A 11 9.60 -15.28 -8.25
C ILE A 11 9.02 -14.61 -7.01
N VAL A 12 8.37 -13.46 -7.14
CA VAL A 12 7.72 -12.78 -6.02
C VAL A 12 6.64 -13.68 -5.41
N LEU A 13 5.75 -14.24 -6.23
CA LEU A 13 4.69 -15.16 -5.78
C LEU A 13 5.24 -16.43 -5.11
N VAL A 14 6.28 -17.03 -5.68
CA VAL A 14 6.91 -18.24 -5.14
C VAL A 14 7.71 -17.92 -3.88
N SER A 15 8.37 -16.76 -3.80
CA SER A 15 9.05 -16.33 -2.58
C SER A 15 8.07 -16.03 -1.46
N SER A 16 6.92 -15.41 -1.78
CA SER A 16 5.84 -15.18 -0.81
C SER A 16 5.25 -16.51 -0.33
N PHE A 17 5.05 -17.47 -1.25
CA PHE A 17 4.56 -18.80 -0.89
C PHE A 17 5.58 -19.60 -0.06
N ALA A 18 6.88 -19.50 -0.38
CA ALA A 18 7.95 -20.16 0.36
C ALA A 18 8.16 -19.58 1.76
N LEU A 19 7.93 -18.27 1.95
CA LEU A 19 7.94 -17.64 3.27
C LEU A 19 6.75 -18.11 4.12
N VAL A 20 5.55 -18.24 3.53
CA VAL A 20 4.36 -18.77 4.21
C VAL A 20 4.51 -20.26 4.54
N ALA A 21 5.03 -21.07 3.62
CA ALA A 21 5.25 -22.50 3.84
C ALA A 21 6.44 -22.78 4.79
N GLY A 22 7.34 -21.83 4.98
CA GLY A 22 8.42 -21.89 5.97
C GLY A 22 8.01 -21.45 7.38
N ALA A 23 6.82 -20.87 7.54
CA ALA A 23 6.30 -20.35 8.81
C ALA A 23 5.45 -21.39 9.59
N GLU A 24 5.53 -22.68 9.22
CA GLU A 24 4.67 -23.75 9.77
C GLU A 24 5.06 -24.23 11.18
N GLU A 25 6.01 -23.60 11.88
CA GLU A 25 6.49 -24.10 13.18
C GLU A 25 6.11 -23.27 14.42
N ASP A 26 5.62 -22.03 14.28
CA ASP A 26 5.15 -21.23 15.43
C ASP A 26 4.36 -20.00 14.95
N ASN A 27 3.32 -20.22 14.14
CA ASN A 27 2.52 -19.10 13.62
C ASN A 27 1.63 -18.60 14.78
N PRO A 28 1.84 -17.38 15.32
CA PRO A 28 0.98 -16.84 16.34
C PRO A 28 -0.46 -16.90 15.81
N THR A 29 -1.37 -17.28 16.70
CA THR A 29 -2.78 -17.31 16.32
C THR A 29 -3.13 -15.88 15.90
N ILE A 30 -3.93 -15.68 14.84
CA ILE A 30 -4.34 -14.33 14.37
C ILE A 30 -4.72 -13.39 15.53
N ASN A 31 -5.30 -13.98 16.57
CA ASN A 31 -5.64 -13.39 17.85
C ASN A 31 -4.46 -12.72 18.57
N GLU A 32 -3.33 -13.42 18.72
CA GLU A 32 -2.13 -12.89 19.36
C GLU A 32 -1.57 -11.71 18.55
N THR A 33 -1.56 -11.81 17.22
CA THR A 33 -1.15 -10.71 16.35
C THR A 33 -2.06 -9.49 16.50
N LEU A 34 -3.38 -9.67 16.57
CA LEU A 34 -4.32 -8.56 16.73
C LEU A 34 -4.25 -7.89 18.10
N GLU A 35 -4.02 -8.68 19.15
CA GLU A 35 -3.82 -8.18 20.51
C GLU A 35 -2.49 -7.40 20.62
N GLU A 36 -1.39 -7.95 20.10
CA GLU A 36 -0.08 -7.27 20.05
C GLU A 36 -0.13 -5.96 19.24
N LEU A 37 -0.85 -5.96 18.10
CA LEU A 37 -1.06 -4.76 17.30
C LEU A 37 -1.88 -3.69 18.03
N SER A 38 -2.86 -4.12 18.82
CA SER A 38 -3.68 -3.23 19.64
C SER A 38 -2.84 -2.56 20.73
N GLU A 39 -2.05 -3.34 21.45
CA GLU A 39 -1.16 -2.82 22.50
C GLU A 39 -0.12 -1.85 21.92
N THR A 40 0.49 -2.19 20.79
CA THR A 40 1.50 -1.35 20.11
C THR A 40 0.91 0.01 19.69
N LEU A 41 -0.30 0.02 19.13
CA LEU A 41 -0.97 1.26 18.72
C LEU A 41 -1.35 2.18 19.90
N GLU A 42 -1.68 1.59 21.05
CA GLU A 42 -1.95 2.35 22.27
C GLU A 42 -0.67 2.92 22.90
N GLU A 43 0.42 2.14 22.98
CA GLU A 43 1.70 2.56 23.55
C GLU A 43 2.32 3.73 22.78
N GLU A 44 2.27 3.67 21.44
CA GLU A 44 2.82 4.68 20.54
C GLU A 44 1.99 5.98 20.47
N GLY A 45 0.89 6.08 21.23
CA GLY A 45 0.06 7.28 21.28
C GLY A 45 -0.71 7.58 19.99
N TYR A 46 -0.78 6.62 19.06
CA TYR A 46 -1.69 6.66 17.91
C TYR A 46 -3.14 6.33 18.30
N GLY A 47 -3.37 5.94 19.54
CA GLY A 47 -4.69 5.70 20.10
C GLY A 47 -5.63 6.90 19.91
N PHE A 48 -6.66 6.73 19.08
CA PHE A 48 -7.79 7.65 18.98
C PHE A 48 -8.61 7.71 20.30
N ASN A 49 -8.28 6.84 21.26
CA ASN A 49 -8.90 6.65 22.56
C ASN A 49 -8.85 7.85 23.50
N SER A 50 -7.92 8.82 23.34
CA SER A 50 -7.88 9.96 24.28
C SER A 50 -9.06 10.94 24.12
N SER A 51 -9.90 10.79 23.09
CA SER A 51 -11.10 11.62 22.87
C SER A 51 -12.41 10.82 22.75
N PHE A 52 -12.33 9.49 22.66
CA PHE A 52 -13.48 8.58 22.61
C PHE A 52 -13.27 7.49 23.65
N ASP A 53 -13.75 7.74 24.87
CA ASP A 53 -13.61 6.92 26.08
C ASP A 53 -14.43 5.59 26.03
N GLY A 54 -14.69 5.08 24.84
CA GLY A 54 -15.34 3.81 24.62
C GLY A 54 -14.75 3.23 23.36
N GLU A 55 -14.09 2.07 23.48
CA GLU A 55 -13.63 1.21 22.39
C GLU A 55 -14.66 1.27 21.26
N VAL A 56 -14.38 2.07 20.23
CA VAL A 56 -15.35 2.26 19.16
C VAL A 56 -15.25 1.00 18.31
N MET A 57 -16.02 -0.01 18.68
CA MET A 57 -16.08 -1.26 17.93
C MET A 57 -16.76 -1.03 16.59
N ILE A 58 -16.33 -1.77 15.57
CA ILE A 58 -16.97 -1.75 14.25
C ILE A 58 -18.45 -2.08 14.41
N ILE A 59 -19.34 -1.24 13.84
CA ILE A 59 -20.78 -1.49 13.86
C ILE A 59 -21.11 -2.87 13.24
N GLU A 60 -22.00 -3.63 13.89
CA GLU A 60 -22.40 -5.00 13.52
C GLU A 60 -22.61 -5.25 12.01
N PRO A 61 -23.25 -4.33 11.24
CA PRO A 61 -23.48 -4.54 9.81
C PRO A 61 -22.20 -4.52 8.97
N LEU A 62 -21.17 -3.80 9.41
CA LEU A 62 -19.89 -3.70 8.72
C LEU A 62 -18.93 -4.83 9.10
N LYS A 63 -19.13 -5.52 10.23
CA LYS A 63 -18.29 -6.64 10.66
C LYS A 63 -18.25 -7.75 9.60
N ILE A 64 -19.39 -8.12 9.01
CA ILE A 64 -19.46 -9.21 8.02
C ILE A 64 -18.64 -8.92 6.75
N PRO A 65 -18.86 -7.81 6.02
CA PRO A 65 -18.07 -7.51 4.83
C PRO A 65 -16.60 -7.24 5.16
N ALA A 66 -16.30 -6.60 6.31
CA ALA A 66 -14.94 -6.44 6.80
C ALA A 66 -14.24 -7.78 6.97
N ARG A 67 -14.90 -8.76 7.61
CA ARG A 67 -14.35 -10.11 7.82
C ARG A 67 -14.07 -10.84 6.52
N ILE A 68 -15.00 -10.77 5.56
CA ILE A 68 -14.81 -11.43 4.25
C ILE A 68 -13.69 -10.78 3.44
N LEU A 69 -13.60 -9.44 3.46
CA LEU A 69 -12.63 -8.71 2.65
C LEU A 69 -11.24 -8.70 3.27
N LEU A 70 -11.15 -8.57 4.60
CA LEU A 70 -9.91 -8.40 5.34
C LEU A 70 -9.38 -9.71 5.94
N GLY A 71 -10.20 -10.76 6.02
CA GLY A 71 -9.79 -12.05 6.59
C GLY A 71 -9.79 -12.09 8.13
N ILE A 72 -10.52 -11.19 8.77
CA ILE A 72 -10.65 -11.13 10.23
C ILE A 72 -11.54 -12.30 10.72
N PRO A 73 -11.16 -13.05 11.77
CA PRO A 73 -11.97 -14.10 12.36
C PRO A 73 -13.35 -13.62 12.86
N LEU A 74 -14.33 -14.52 12.90
CA LEU A 74 -15.72 -14.20 13.30
C LEU A 74 -15.89 -13.89 14.80
N GLU A 75 -14.93 -14.32 15.61
CA GLU A 75 -15.03 -14.28 17.07
C GLU A 75 -14.34 -13.05 17.67
N GLU A 76 -13.68 -12.25 16.83
CA GLU A 76 -12.83 -11.16 17.30
C GLU A 76 -13.46 -9.80 17.08
N ASP A 77 -13.27 -8.98 18.10
CA ASP A 77 -13.53 -7.55 18.07
C ASP A 77 -12.24 -6.85 17.63
N VAL A 78 -12.36 -6.08 16.54
CA VAL A 78 -11.25 -5.32 15.98
C VAL A 78 -11.49 -3.86 16.27
N GLN A 79 -10.49 -3.23 16.90
CA GLN A 79 -10.49 -1.79 17.15
C GLN A 79 -10.55 -1.01 15.82
N ILE A 80 -11.16 0.17 15.81
CA ILE A 80 -11.33 0.95 14.58
C ILE A 80 -9.98 1.37 13.98
N GLU A 81 -8.98 1.59 14.82
CA GLU A 81 -7.61 1.93 14.46
C GLU A 81 -7.00 0.83 13.60
N ILE A 82 -7.00 -0.40 14.10
CA ILE A 82 -6.52 -1.59 13.38
C ILE A 82 -7.33 -1.80 12.10
N PHE A 83 -8.65 -1.59 12.15
CA PHE A 83 -9.50 -1.69 10.98
C PHE A 83 -9.13 -0.69 9.88
N ILE A 84 -8.83 0.55 10.25
CA ILE A 84 -8.37 1.61 9.32
C ILE A 84 -7.01 1.24 8.70
N VAL A 85 -6.09 0.68 9.49
CA VAL A 85 -4.79 0.22 8.99
C VAL A 85 -4.98 -0.96 8.02
N LEU A 86 -5.77 -1.96 8.40
CA LEU A 86 -6.06 -3.14 7.58
C LEU A 86 -6.73 -2.77 6.26
N ILE A 87 -7.73 -1.89 6.27
CA ILE A 87 -8.39 -1.46 5.03
C ILE A 87 -7.47 -0.63 4.13
N SER A 88 -6.60 0.21 4.72
CA SER A 88 -5.63 0.99 3.97
C SER A 88 -4.61 0.09 3.28
N LEU A 89 -4.10 -0.91 4.00
CA LEU A 89 -3.18 -1.91 3.46
C LEU A 89 -3.87 -2.78 2.40
N TRP A 90 -5.10 -3.20 2.64
CA TRP A 90 -5.89 -3.96 1.66
C TRP A 90 -6.04 -3.18 0.35
N VAL A 91 -6.36 -1.89 0.42
CA VAL A 91 -6.46 -1.02 -0.76
C VAL A 91 -5.11 -0.86 -1.47
N ALA A 92 -4.00 -0.78 -0.72
CA ALA A 92 -2.66 -0.72 -1.30
C ALA A 92 -2.29 -2.01 -2.05
N ILE A 93 -2.57 -3.18 -1.45
CA ILE A 93 -2.38 -4.49 -2.09
C ILE A 93 -3.28 -4.59 -3.33
N PHE A 94 -4.54 -4.19 -3.24
CA PHE A 94 -5.46 -4.16 -4.36
C PHE A 94 -4.92 -3.33 -5.53
N MET A 95 -4.43 -2.12 -5.27
CA MET A 95 -3.83 -1.27 -6.31
C MET A 95 -2.57 -1.90 -6.93
N LEU A 96 -1.73 -2.56 -6.12
CA LEU A 96 -0.56 -3.29 -6.59
C LEU A 96 -0.98 -4.43 -7.53
N ILE A 97 -1.90 -5.29 -7.11
CA ILE A 97 -2.40 -6.41 -7.92
C ILE A 97 -3.06 -5.89 -9.20
N LEU A 98 -3.86 -4.82 -9.12
CA LEU A 98 -4.46 -4.19 -10.30
C LEU A 98 -3.41 -3.70 -11.29
N GLY A 99 -2.34 -3.08 -10.80
CA GLY A 99 -1.20 -2.65 -11.61
C GLY A 99 -0.45 -3.83 -12.25
N VAL A 100 -0.25 -4.92 -11.51
CA VAL A 100 0.35 -6.15 -12.04
C VAL A 100 -0.53 -6.77 -13.12
N LEU A 101 -1.84 -6.88 -12.90
CA LEU A 101 -2.77 -7.39 -13.90
C LEU A 101 -2.82 -6.50 -15.14
N GLN A 102 -2.63 -5.19 -15.01
CA GLN A 102 -2.55 -4.27 -16.15
C GLN A 102 -1.33 -4.55 -17.04
N LEU A 103 -0.24 -5.07 -16.48
CA LEU A 103 0.94 -5.49 -17.24
C LEU A 103 0.73 -6.82 -17.97
N THR A 104 -0.24 -7.63 -17.54
CA THR A 104 -0.53 -8.92 -18.15
C THR A 104 -1.53 -8.79 -19.30
N SER A 105 -1.20 -9.31 -20.48
CA SER A 105 -2.09 -9.26 -21.65
C SER A 105 -3.28 -10.22 -21.58
N PHE A 106 -3.48 -10.90 -20.44
CA PHE A 106 -4.50 -11.93 -20.27
C PHE A 106 -5.87 -11.35 -19.92
N MET A 107 -5.92 -10.11 -19.41
CA MET A 107 -7.14 -9.39 -19.06
C MET A 107 -7.16 -8.01 -19.72
N ASN A 108 -7.51 -7.98 -21.01
CA ASN A 108 -7.57 -6.72 -21.78
C ASN A 108 -8.79 -5.86 -21.44
N GLU A 109 -9.85 -6.45 -20.86
CA GLU A 109 -11.05 -5.71 -20.47
C GLU A 109 -10.88 -5.11 -19.07
N GLY A 110 -11.07 -3.80 -18.94
CA GLY A 110 -10.85 -3.07 -17.69
C GLY A 110 -11.70 -3.57 -16.52
N TYR A 111 -12.95 -3.98 -16.78
CA TYR A 111 -13.85 -4.51 -15.75
C TYR A 111 -13.45 -5.91 -15.27
N VAL A 112 -13.05 -6.81 -16.18
CA VAL A 112 -12.56 -8.15 -15.84
C VAL A 112 -11.27 -8.04 -15.01
N ARG A 113 -10.39 -7.09 -15.37
CA ARG A 113 -9.16 -6.81 -14.62
C ARG A 113 -9.45 -6.33 -13.20
N PHE A 114 -10.40 -5.41 -13.05
CA PHE A 114 -10.81 -4.89 -11.75
C PHE A 114 -11.39 -5.99 -10.87
N LEU A 115 -12.31 -6.81 -11.39
CA LEU A 115 -12.87 -7.95 -10.67
C LEU A 115 -11.79 -8.99 -10.32
N GLY A 116 -10.87 -9.28 -11.23
CA GLY A 116 -9.76 -10.18 -10.99
C GLY A 116 -8.87 -9.70 -9.85
N ALA A 117 -8.52 -8.40 -9.83
CA ALA A 117 -7.75 -7.81 -8.74
C ALA A 117 -8.49 -7.92 -7.40
N LEU A 118 -9.80 -7.67 -7.40
CA LEU A 118 -10.62 -7.73 -6.19
C LEU A 118 -10.63 -9.15 -5.63
N VAL A 119 -10.90 -10.16 -6.47
CA VAL A 119 -10.93 -11.57 -6.06
C VAL A 119 -9.57 -12.03 -5.53
N ILE A 120 -8.48 -11.70 -6.21
CA ILE A 120 -7.12 -12.07 -5.79
C ILE A 120 -6.76 -11.41 -4.46
N THR A 121 -7.07 -10.12 -4.30
CA THR A 121 -6.77 -9.38 -3.07
C THR A 121 -7.57 -9.93 -1.89
N SER A 122 -8.86 -10.21 -2.08
CA SER A 122 -9.67 -10.86 -1.04
C SER A 122 -9.15 -12.25 -0.68
N LEU A 123 -8.71 -13.07 -1.66
CA LEU A 123 -8.09 -14.37 -1.39
C LEU A 123 -6.80 -14.25 -0.57
N ILE A 124 -5.94 -13.28 -0.90
CA ILE A 124 -4.71 -13.00 -0.13
C ILE A 124 -5.05 -12.56 1.31
N SER A 125 -6.09 -11.74 1.47
CA SER A 125 -6.50 -11.32 2.80
C SER A 125 -7.06 -12.46 3.64
N LEU A 126 -7.82 -13.37 3.02
CA LEU A 126 -8.37 -14.56 3.69
C LEU A 126 -7.29 -15.52 4.19
N THR A 127 -6.08 -15.50 3.61
CA THR A 127 -4.96 -16.31 4.11
C THR A 127 -4.22 -15.67 5.29
N GLY A 128 -4.68 -14.52 5.80
CA GLY A 128 -4.03 -13.80 6.91
C GLY A 128 -2.77 -13.03 6.51
N ILE A 129 -2.40 -13.02 5.22
CA ILE A 129 -1.19 -12.32 4.74
C ILE A 129 -1.29 -10.81 5.02
N THR A 130 -2.49 -10.23 4.95
CA THR A 130 -2.69 -8.81 5.26
C THR A 130 -2.34 -8.50 6.71
N LEU A 131 -2.72 -9.36 7.66
CA LEU A 131 -2.38 -9.20 9.08
C LEU A 131 -0.87 -9.31 9.31
N TRP A 132 -0.25 -10.34 8.74
CA TRP A 132 1.20 -10.51 8.82
C TRP A 132 1.98 -9.33 8.21
N MET A 133 1.47 -8.75 7.12
CA MET A 133 2.06 -7.53 6.54
C MET A 133 1.89 -6.31 7.44
N VAL A 134 0.77 -6.18 8.18
CA VAL A 134 0.60 -5.10 9.18
C VAL A 134 1.60 -5.28 10.30
N GLU A 135 1.69 -6.47 10.89
CA GLU A 135 2.65 -6.82 11.93
C GLU A 135 4.09 -6.53 11.47
N TYR A 136 4.47 -6.98 10.27
CA TYR A 136 5.76 -6.67 9.68
C TYR A 136 5.99 -5.16 9.50
N LEU A 137 4.95 -4.39 9.19
CA LEU A 137 5.06 -2.94 9.05
C LEU A 137 5.31 -2.26 10.40
N PHE A 138 4.67 -2.72 11.48
CA PHE A 138 4.95 -2.26 12.85
C PHE A 138 6.36 -2.65 13.29
N TYR A 139 6.78 -3.90 13.12
CA TYR A 139 8.18 -4.30 13.38
C TYR A 139 9.19 -3.46 12.58
N LEU A 140 8.83 -3.06 11.36
CA LEU A 140 9.66 -2.20 10.53
C LEU A 140 9.66 -0.75 11.02
N LEU A 141 8.58 -0.26 11.64
CA LEU A 141 8.53 1.02 12.35
C LEU A 141 9.40 0.98 13.60
N ASP A 142 9.33 -0.07 14.41
CA ASP A 142 10.18 -0.25 15.60
C ASP A 142 11.66 -0.35 15.22
N PHE A 143 11.93 -0.98 14.07
CA PHE A 143 13.28 -0.99 13.49
C PHE A 143 13.78 0.44 13.17
N PHE A 144 12.90 1.44 13.07
CA PHE A 144 13.28 2.83 12.93
C PHE A 144 13.33 3.62 14.26
N ASP A 145 13.05 3.03 15.42
CA ASP A 145 13.16 3.70 16.73
C ASP A 145 14.55 4.23 17.04
N TRP A 146 15.59 3.60 16.51
CA TRP A 146 16.95 4.11 16.64
C TRP A 146 17.12 5.47 15.95
N ILE A 147 16.27 5.81 14.97
CA ILE A 147 16.23 7.12 14.33
C ILE A 147 15.68 8.16 15.32
N GLU A 148 14.69 7.82 16.13
CA GLU A 148 14.15 8.75 17.14
C GLU A 148 15.22 9.16 18.16
N LYS A 149 16.10 8.22 18.51
CA LYS A 149 17.26 8.48 19.39
C LYS A 149 18.25 9.52 18.82
N LEU A 150 18.16 9.85 17.53
CA LEU A 150 18.99 10.88 16.88
C LEU A 150 18.43 12.31 17.04
N GLY A 151 17.25 12.47 17.66
CA GLY A 151 16.63 13.77 17.91
C GLY A 151 16.39 14.56 16.63
N SER A 152 16.87 15.82 16.55
CA SER A 152 16.63 16.68 15.37
C SER A 152 17.20 16.14 14.05
N TRP A 153 18.15 15.20 14.09
CA TRP A 153 18.70 14.57 12.88
C TRP A 153 17.70 13.65 12.18
N GLN A 154 16.63 13.22 12.86
CA GLN A 154 15.58 12.37 12.28
C GLN A 154 14.97 12.97 11.02
N ILE A 155 14.75 14.30 11.00
CA ILE A 155 14.14 14.98 9.85
C ILE A 155 15.08 14.95 8.66
N VAL A 156 16.38 15.20 8.90
CA VAL A 156 17.41 15.17 7.86
C VAL A 156 17.54 13.76 7.29
N LEU A 157 17.58 12.76 8.15
CA LEU A 157 17.70 11.35 7.77
C LEU A 157 16.45 10.87 7.03
N GLY A 158 15.26 11.28 7.47
CA GLY A 158 13.98 11.01 6.80
C GLY A 158 13.90 11.63 5.41
N ILE A 159 14.35 12.87 5.23
CA ILE A 159 14.45 13.49 3.89
C ILE A 159 15.44 12.72 3.00
N LEU A 160 16.56 12.28 3.56
CA LEU A 160 17.60 11.56 2.83
C LEU A 160 17.11 10.18 2.39
N VAL A 161 16.50 9.41 3.30
CA VAL A 161 15.91 8.10 3.05
C VAL A 161 14.74 8.23 2.08
N GLY A 162 13.81 9.16 2.31
CA GLY A 162 12.68 9.42 1.43
C GLY A 162 13.14 9.79 0.02
N GLY A 163 14.14 10.66 -0.11
CA GLY A 163 14.77 10.99 -1.39
C GLY A 163 15.39 9.78 -2.07
N LEU A 164 16.06 8.90 -1.31
CA LEU A 164 16.68 7.68 -1.81
C LEU A 164 15.64 6.66 -2.29
N VAL A 165 14.53 6.52 -1.55
CA VAL A 165 13.38 5.69 -1.93
C VAL A 165 12.74 6.20 -3.22
N ILE A 166 12.48 7.51 -3.33
CA ILE A 166 11.94 8.12 -4.56
C ILE A 166 12.88 7.87 -5.74
N LEU A 167 14.18 8.05 -5.56
CA LEU A 167 15.18 7.77 -6.60
C LEU A 167 15.21 6.29 -6.99
N ALA A 168 15.11 5.38 -6.01
CA ALA A 168 15.07 3.94 -6.26
C ALA A 168 13.80 3.54 -7.03
N VAL A 169 12.63 4.04 -6.61
CA VAL A 169 11.35 3.82 -7.28
C VAL A 169 11.40 4.37 -8.70
N LYS A 170 11.86 5.61 -8.89
CA LYS A 170 12.02 6.21 -10.23
C LYS A 170 12.91 5.35 -11.12
N LYS A 171 14.08 4.93 -10.63
CA LYS A 171 15.01 4.07 -11.37
C LYS A 171 14.40 2.71 -11.71
N LEU A 172 13.55 2.18 -10.84
CA LEU A 172 12.85 0.92 -11.05
C LEU A 172 11.74 1.08 -12.10
N MET A 173 10.96 2.17 -12.04
CA MET A 173 9.95 2.53 -13.05
C MET A 173 10.57 2.76 -14.43
N ASP A 174 11.68 3.48 -14.49
CA ASP A 174 12.46 3.72 -15.72
C ASP A 174 12.95 2.40 -16.33
N ARG A 175 13.43 1.47 -15.50
CA ARG A 175 13.82 0.12 -15.96
C ARG A 175 12.66 -0.73 -16.43
N LEU A 176 11.48 -0.56 -15.83
CA LEU A 176 10.26 -1.29 -16.23
C LEU A 176 9.60 -0.69 -17.47
N GLY A 177 10.11 0.43 -18.00
CA GLY A 177 9.55 1.08 -19.18
C GLY A 177 8.16 1.68 -18.93
N LEU A 178 7.77 1.84 -17.66
CA LEU A 178 6.60 2.58 -17.23
C LEU A 178 6.94 4.06 -17.32
N LYS A 179 7.07 4.57 -18.55
CA LYS A 179 7.08 6.01 -18.77
C LYS A 179 5.71 6.52 -18.36
N ILE A 180 5.64 7.17 -17.21
CA ILE A 180 4.55 8.10 -16.93
C ILE A 180 4.63 9.10 -18.08
N GLU A 181 3.64 9.12 -18.96
CA GLU A 181 3.52 10.09 -20.05
C GLU A 181 3.51 11.49 -19.44
N GLU A 182 4.69 12.09 -19.35
CA GLU A 182 4.95 13.49 -19.00
C GLU A 182 4.51 14.43 -20.14
N GLU A 183 3.58 13.99 -21.00
CA GLU A 183 3.17 14.67 -22.23
C GLU A 183 2.11 15.75 -22.01
N GLN A 184 1.44 15.77 -20.86
CA GLN A 184 0.37 16.74 -20.62
C GLN A 184 0.88 18.14 -20.26
N ASP A 185 2.05 18.27 -19.60
CA ASP A 185 2.53 19.57 -19.11
C ASP A 185 3.20 20.43 -20.21
N ASN A 186 3.88 19.78 -21.17
CA ASN A 186 4.50 20.48 -22.31
C ASN A 186 3.48 21.08 -23.28
N SER A 187 2.25 20.54 -23.35
CA SER A 187 1.19 21.08 -24.21
C SER A 187 0.63 22.39 -23.68
N ILE A 188 0.52 22.53 -22.35
CA ILE A 188 0.00 23.74 -21.69
C ILE A 188 1.02 24.88 -21.81
N VAL A 189 2.31 24.60 -21.59
CA VAL A 189 3.39 25.58 -21.77
C VAL A 189 3.54 26.01 -23.24
N ARG A 190 3.41 25.09 -24.21
CA ARG A 190 3.38 25.45 -25.64
C ARG A 190 2.21 26.36 -25.99
N ASN A 191 1.01 26.03 -25.49
CA ASN A 191 -0.19 26.81 -25.80
C ASN A 191 -0.14 28.21 -25.16
N MET A 192 0.44 28.36 -23.96
CA MET A 192 0.65 29.68 -23.36
C MET A 192 1.65 30.55 -24.15
N ASN A 193 2.73 29.96 -24.66
CA ASN A 193 3.67 30.69 -25.52
C ASN A 193 3.03 31.14 -26.85
N LEU A 194 2.18 30.31 -27.46
CA LEU A 194 1.46 30.69 -28.69
C LEU A 194 0.46 31.83 -28.45
N LEU A 195 -0.26 31.81 -27.33
CA LEU A 195 -1.18 32.88 -26.96
C LEU A 195 -0.46 34.20 -26.66
N GLY A 196 0.68 34.14 -25.96
CA GLY A 196 1.49 35.33 -25.68
C GLY A 196 2.08 35.97 -26.96
N THR A 197 2.49 35.15 -27.93
CA THR A 197 3.05 35.64 -29.20
C THR A 197 1.98 36.33 -30.05
N ASN A 198 0.77 35.75 -30.14
CA ASN A 198 -0.35 36.34 -30.88
C ASN A 198 -0.85 37.65 -30.25
N ALA A 199 -0.83 37.75 -28.92
CA ALA A 199 -1.20 38.99 -28.22
C ALA A 199 -0.24 40.15 -28.51
N GLN A 200 1.08 39.86 -28.64
CA GLN A 200 2.06 40.87 -29.01
C GLN A 200 1.93 41.34 -30.46
N GLU A 201 1.53 40.46 -31.39
CA GLU A 201 1.27 40.85 -32.78
C GLU A 201 0.03 41.72 -32.92
N MET A 202 -1.04 41.42 -32.17
CA MET A 202 -2.26 42.24 -32.17
C MET A 202 -2.05 43.63 -31.57
N ALA A 203 -1.14 43.80 -30.61
CA ALA A 203 -0.84 45.10 -30.01
C ALA A 203 0.02 46.02 -30.91
N LYS A 204 0.56 45.51 -32.02
CA LYS A 204 1.39 46.27 -32.98
C LYS A 204 0.62 46.78 -34.21
N GLN A 205 -0.66 46.43 -34.35
CA GLN A 205 -1.57 46.96 -35.37
C GLN A 205 -2.38 48.14 -34.81
#